data_AF-X0WVM5-F1
#
_entry.id   AF-X0WVM5-F1
#
_cell.length_a   1.000
_cell.length_b   1.000
_cell.length_c   1.000
_cell.angle_alpha   90.00
_cell.angle_beta   90.00
_cell.angle_gamma   90.00
#
_symmetry.space_group_name_H-M   'P 1'
#
loop_
_entity.id
_entity.type
_entity.pdbx_description
1 polymer ?
#
loop_
_entity_poly.entity_id
_entity_poly.type
_entity_poly.pdbx_seq_one_letter_code
_entity_poly.pdbx_strand_id
1 'polypeptide(L)'
;TYGMVLSRLPQLPEITQKPTSAPPAASLPQPHLDYLRKTSAILGTLEVLALAILDPLAGFFLAIHTFTIKYTSQAMLEALPALTSLLAVMAYDRSLKSKRSALWLSLSGVALGLTAASKYIYAVIGVAIVLHWLWTNQHERRASQAAVTIWWKQWLPIFGWGILSLVIFILADAYLWPNPIGRLKASLAFNVAYSQSDQVQSVYYPLWQPLAVLFQSVPWHPGVFVVAFDTLIAVLGLLG
;
A
#
# COMPACT_ATOMS: atom_id res chain seq x y z
N THR A 1 -0.21 12.97 -5.59
CA THR A 1 -0.08 12.52 -7.00
C THR A 1 -1.37 12.72 -7.80
N TYR A 2 -2.49 12.07 -7.45
CA TYR A 2 -3.78 12.27 -8.15
C TYR A 2 -4.28 13.73 -8.10
N GLY A 3 -4.21 14.38 -6.94
CA GLY A 3 -4.57 15.79 -6.79
C GLY A 3 -3.77 16.75 -7.67
N MET A 4 -2.48 16.47 -7.93
CA MET A 4 -1.63 17.29 -8.81
C MET A 4 -2.01 17.16 -10.29
N VAL A 5 -2.53 15.98 -10.69
CA VAL A 5 -3.02 15.78 -12.06
C VAL A 5 -4.36 16.50 -12.22
N LEU A 6 -5.24 16.40 -11.21
CA LEU A 6 -6.54 17.08 -11.22
C LEU A 6 -6.42 18.60 -11.12
N SER A 7 -5.42 19.15 -10.43
CA SER A 7 -5.24 20.60 -10.27
C SER A 7 -4.93 21.33 -11.58
N ARG A 8 -4.63 20.59 -12.65
CA ARG A 8 -4.40 21.12 -14.00
C ARG A 8 -5.68 21.16 -14.85
N LEU A 9 -6.77 20.58 -14.36
CA LEU A 9 -8.06 20.53 -15.04
C LEU A 9 -9.00 21.61 -14.49
N PRO A 10 -10.02 22.02 -15.27
CA PRO A 10 -11.05 22.92 -14.78
C PRO A 10 -11.71 22.36 -13.51
N GLN A 11 -12.02 23.26 -12.57
CA GLN A 11 -12.82 22.90 -11.40
C GLN A 11 -14.22 22.51 -11.85
N LEU A 12 -14.75 21.47 -11.23
CA LEU A 12 -16.10 20.99 -11.46
C LEU A 12 -16.96 21.20 -10.21
N PRO A 13 -18.28 21.32 -10.37
CA PRO A 13 -19.19 21.26 -9.24
C PRO A 13 -18.95 20.00 -8.41
N GLU A 14 -19.02 20.15 -7.09
CA GLU A 14 -18.86 19.02 -6.18
C GLU A 14 -19.98 18.01 -6.39
N ILE A 15 -19.61 16.74 -6.59
CA ILE A 15 -20.58 15.66 -6.72
C ILE A 15 -21.11 15.34 -5.33
N THR A 16 -22.42 15.46 -5.13
CA THR A 16 -23.05 15.16 -3.85
C THR A 16 -22.74 13.73 -3.42
N GLN A 17 -22.19 13.58 -2.21
CA GLN A 17 -21.92 12.27 -1.63
C GLN A 17 -23.24 11.49 -1.47
N LYS A 18 -23.32 10.32 -2.08
CA LYS A 18 -24.45 9.41 -1.93
C LYS A 18 -24.19 8.42 -0.79
N PRO A 19 -25.25 7.86 -0.16
CA PRO A 19 -25.10 6.74 0.77
C PRO A 19 -24.36 5.57 0.12
N THR A 20 -23.66 4.76 0.93
CA THR A 20 -22.95 3.55 0.48
C THR A 20 -23.89 2.48 -0.12
N SER A 21 -25.19 2.58 0.12
CA SER A 21 -26.24 1.72 -0.47
C SER A 21 -26.78 2.22 -1.81
N ALA A 22 -26.40 3.42 -2.24
CA ALA A 22 -26.88 3.97 -3.50
C ALA A 22 -26.28 3.20 -4.70
N PRO A 23 -27.02 3.10 -5.83
CA PRO A 23 -26.45 2.52 -7.04
C PRO A 23 -25.21 3.31 -7.49
N PRO A 24 -24.24 2.65 -8.16
CA PRO A 24 -23.07 3.32 -8.72
C PRO A 24 -23.48 4.52 -9.59
N ALA A 25 -22.66 5.56 -9.58
CA ALA A 25 -22.89 6.71 -10.45
C ALA A 25 -22.94 6.26 -11.92
N ALA A 26 -24.01 6.62 -12.62
CA ALA A 26 -24.20 6.25 -14.03
C ALA A 26 -23.14 6.88 -14.96
N SER A 27 -22.59 8.03 -14.56
CA SER A 27 -21.48 8.68 -15.22
C SER A 27 -20.64 9.46 -14.21
N LEU A 28 -19.37 9.65 -14.54
CA LEU A 28 -18.45 10.52 -13.82
C LEU A 28 -17.90 11.56 -14.80
N PRO A 29 -17.51 12.75 -14.32
CA PRO A 29 -17.04 13.81 -15.20
C PRO A 29 -15.79 13.40 -16.00
N GLN A 30 -15.84 13.72 -17.28
CA GLN A 30 -14.70 13.63 -18.19
C GLN A 30 -14.14 15.03 -18.47
N PRO A 31 -12.81 15.19 -18.63
CA PRO A 31 -11.80 14.13 -18.76
C PRO A 31 -11.22 13.62 -17.42
N HIS A 32 -11.69 14.14 -16.26
CA HIS A 32 -11.09 13.85 -14.94
C HIS A 32 -10.97 12.36 -14.64
N LEU A 33 -12.00 11.57 -14.94
CA LEU A 33 -11.95 10.11 -14.74
C LEU A 33 -10.81 9.48 -15.53
N ASP A 34 -10.64 9.84 -16.81
CA ASP A 34 -9.60 9.27 -17.66
C ASP A 34 -8.19 9.62 -17.15
N TYR A 35 -7.97 10.84 -16.68
CA TYR A 35 -6.70 11.24 -16.08
C TYR A 35 -6.39 10.46 -14.80
N LEU A 36 -7.39 10.22 -13.95
CA LEU A 36 -7.23 9.41 -12.74
C LEU A 36 -6.89 7.95 -13.08
N ARG A 37 -7.62 7.35 -14.02
CA ARG A 37 -7.37 5.97 -14.47
C ARG A 37 -6.00 5.81 -15.10
N LYS A 38 -5.58 6.73 -15.97
CA LYS A 38 -4.24 6.73 -16.58
C LYS A 38 -3.15 6.85 -15.51
N THR A 39 -3.33 7.75 -14.54
CA THR A 39 -2.38 7.91 -13.43
C THR A 39 -2.25 6.62 -12.62
N SER A 40 -3.38 5.99 -12.30
CA SER A 40 -3.42 4.71 -11.58
C SER A 40 -2.71 3.59 -12.36
N ALA A 41 -3.00 3.48 -13.67
CA ALA A 41 -2.40 2.47 -14.53
C ALA A 41 -0.88 2.66 -14.71
N ILE A 42 -0.41 3.91 -14.80
CA ILE A 42 1.03 4.23 -14.84
C ILE A 42 1.70 3.78 -13.55
N LEU A 43 1.12 4.13 -12.38
CA LEU A 43 1.69 3.74 -11.08
C LEU A 43 1.70 2.22 -10.89
N GLY A 44 0.63 1.52 -11.28
CA GLY A 44 0.58 0.05 -11.25
C GLY A 44 1.58 -0.60 -12.20
N THR A 45 1.78 -0.03 -13.39
CA THR A 45 2.84 -0.49 -14.31
C THR A 45 4.23 -0.30 -13.73
N LEU A 46 4.47 0.83 -13.04
CA LEU A 46 5.73 1.09 -12.35
C LEU A 46 5.96 0.12 -11.19
N GLU A 47 4.91 -0.30 -10.48
CA GLU A 47 4.99 -1.33 -9.44
C GLU A 47 5.44 -2.67 -10.02
N VAL A 48 4.78 -3.10 -11.09
CA VAL A 48 5.16 -4.31 -11.85
C VAL A 48 6.61 -4.24 -12.31
N LEU A 49 7.04 -3.11 -12.88
CA LEU A 49 8.41 -2.91 -13.33
C LEU A 49 9.40 -2.99 -12.16
N ALA A 50 9.09 -2.34 -11.03
CA ALA A 50 9.93 -2.38 -9.84
C ALA A 50 10.09 -3.81 -9.31
N LEU A 51 9.01 -4.60 -9.28
CA LEU A 51 9.06 -6.00 -8.88
C LEU A 51 9.85 -6.85 -9.89
N ALA A 52 9.63 -6.63 -11.19
CA ALA A 52 10.32 -7.34 -12.27
C ALA A 52 11.85 -7.12 -12.25
N ILE A 53 12.31 -5.96 -11.77
CA ILE A 53 13.75 -5.69 -11.58
C ILE A 53 14.35 -6.59 -10.48
N LEU A 54 13.58 -6.95 -9.46
CA LEU A 54 14.02 -7.89 -8.41
C LEU A 54 13.93 -9.33 -8.90
N ASP A 55 12.76 -9.67 -9.44
CA ASP A 55 12.42 -11.00 -9.94
C ASP A 55 11.47 -10.84 -11.15
N PRO A 56 11.95 -11.10 -12.38
CA PRO A 56 11.14 -10.98 -13.59
C PRO A 56 9.88 -11.85 -13.57
N LEU A 57 9.93 -13.03 -12.93
CA LEU A 57 8.80 -13.94 -12.85
C LEU A 57 7.75 -13.42 -11.86
N ALA A 58 8.18 -12.89 -10.72
CA ALA A 58 7.27 -12.24 -9.77
C ALA A 58 6.59 -11.01 -10.40
N GLY A 59 7.36 -10.20 -11.13
CA GLY A 59 6.82 -9.06 -11.90
C GLY A 59 5.80 -9.50 -12.95
N PHE A 60 6.09 -10.56 -13.70
CA PHE A 60 5.16 -11.14 -14.67
C PHE A 60 3.85 -11.59 -14.00
N PHE A 61 3.92 -12.33 -12.89
CA PHE A 61 2.73 -12.77 -12.17
C PHE A 61 1.90 -11.60 -11.63
N LEU A 62 2.55 -10.56 -11.10
CA LEU A 62 1.85 -9.35 -10.66
C LEU A 62 1.17 -8.63 -11.83
N ALA A 63 1.79 -8.62 -13.01
CA ALA A 63 1.25 -7.98 -14.22
C ALA A 63 -0.06 -8.62 -14.71
N ILE A 64 -0.24 -9.92 -14.46
CA ILE A 64 -1.45 -10.68 -14.85
C ILE A 64 -2.41 -10.93 -13.67
N HIS A 65 -2.07 -10.49 -12.47
CA HIS A 65 -2.88 -10.69 -11.27
C HIS A 65 -4.17 -9.86 -11.35
N THR A 66 -5.34 -10.53 -11.29
CA THR A 66 -6.62 -9.90 -11.66
C THR A 66 -7.03 -8.81 -10.68
N PHE A 67 -6.76 -8.98 -9.38
CA PHE A 67 -7.03 -7.94 -8.39
C PHE A 67 -6.14 -6.71 -8.61
N THR A 68 -4.86 -6.91 -8.93
CA THR A 68 -3.93 -5.80 -9.21
C THR A 68 -4.40 -5.02 -10.43
N ILE A 69 -4.74 -5.70 -11.53
CA ILE A 69 -5.28 -5.06 -12.74
C ILE A 69 -6.57 -4.28 -12.41
N LYS A 70 -7.51 -4.88 -11.67
CA LYS A 70 -8.77 -4.22 -11.30
C LYS A 70 -8.51 -2.90 -10.57
N TYR A 71 -7.70 -2.94 -9.52
CA TYR A 71 -7.51 -1.81 -8.62
C TYR A 71 -6.58 -0.72 -9.19
N THR A 72 -5.70 -1.07 -10.13
CA THR A 72 -4.80 -0.13 -10.81
C THR A 72 -5.36 0.42 -12.13
N SER A 73 -6.36 -0.23 -12.74
CA SER A 73 -7.02 0.27 -13.97
C SER A 73 -8.22 1.20 -13.71
N GLN A 74 -8.67 1.28 -12.46
CA GLN A 74 -9.76 2.13 -12.01
C GLN A 74 -9.21 3.42 -11.36
N ALA A 75 -10.07 4.43 -11.22
CA ALA A 75 -9.76 5.66 -10.48
C ALA A 75 -9.82 5.40 -8.96
N MET A 76 -9.01 4.46 -8.49
CA MET A 76 -8.85 4.09 -7.08
C MET A 76 -7.47 4.50 -6.59
N LEU A 77 -7.35 4.62 -5.28
CA LEU A 77 -6.11 5.07 -4.63
C LEU A 77 -5.08 3.95 -4.45
N GLU A 78 -5.34 2.72 -4.92
CA GLU A 78 -4.51 1.55 -4.57
C GLU A 78 -3.12 1.54 -5.23
N ALA A 79 -2.97 2.09 -6.43
CA ALA A 79 -1.73 1.96 -7.19
C ALA A 79 -0.53 2.68 -6.54
N LEU A 80 -0.76 3.86 -5.96
CA LEU A 80 0.29 4.64 -5.28
C LEU A 80 0.83 3.97 -4.00
N PRO A 81 0.00 3.57 -3.02
CA PRO A 81 0.46 2.86 -1.83
C PRO A 81 1.03 1.49 -2.16
N ALA A 82 0.51 0.78 -3.17
CA ALA A 82 1.09 -0.48 -3.62
C ALA A 82 2.55 -0.30 -4.09
N LEU A 83 2.78 0.59 -5.06
CA LEU A 83 4.12 0.95 -5.52
C LEU A 83 5.05 1.41 -4.38
N THR A 84 4.59 2.36 -3.56
CA THR A 84 5.44 2.93 -2.50
C THR A 84 5.72 1.92 -1.38
N SER A 85 4.81 0.99 -1.11
CA SER A 85 5.03 -0.10 -0.15
C SER A 85 6.10 -1.08 -0.65
N LEU A 86 6.06 -1.44 -1.94
CA LEU A 86 7.09 -2.27 -2.58
C LEU A 86 8.46 -1.57 -2.55
N LEU A 87 8.51 -0.28 -2.92
CA LEU A 87 9.74 0.51 -2.85
C LEU A 87 10.29 0.62 -1.42
N ALA A 88 9.42 0.67 -0.41
CA ALA A 88 9.85 0.68 0.99
C ALA A 88 10.59 -0.61 1.36
N VAL A 89 10.11 -1.77 0.91
CA VAL A 89 10.77 -3.07 1.11
C VAL A 89 12.06 -3.16 0.32
N MET A 90 12.04 -2.80 -0.97
CA MET A 90 13.23 -2.83 -1.83
C MET A 90 14.37 -1.98 -1.26
N ALA A 91 14.06 -0.76 -0.84
CA ALA A 91 15.03 0.13 -0.23
C ALA A 91 15.52 -0.41 1.12
N TYR A 92 14.64 -1.01 1.92
CA TYR A 92 15.04 -1.66 3.17
C TYR A 92 15.97 -2.85 2.94
N ASP A 93 15.63 -3.79 2.06
CA ASP A 93 16.51 -4.92 1.72
C ASP A 93 17.88 -4.44 1.19
N ARG A 94 17.86 -3.41 0.34
CA ARG A 94 19.09 -2.79 -0.15
C ARG A 94 19.92 -2.16 0.96
N SER A 95 19.28 -1.62 2.01
CA SER A 95 19.95 -1.02 3.17
C SER A 95 20.76 -2.04 3.97
N LEU A 96 20.33 -3.30 3.99
CA LEU A 96 21.04 -4.39 4.68
C LEU A 96 22.35 -4.78 3.98
N LYS A 97 22.42 -4.60 2.65
CA LYS A 97 23.54 -5.09 1.80
C LYS A 97 24.49 -3.97 1.35
N SER A 98 24.20 -2.71 1.66
CA SER A 98 24.86 -1.55 1.05
C SER A 98 25.69 -0.76 2.04
N LYS A 99 26.88 -0.30 1.60
CA LYS A 99 27.70 0.67 2.34
C LYS A 99 26.97 2.01 2.59
N ARG A 100 25.94 2.32 1.79
CA ARG A 100 25.06 3.49 1.96
C ARG A 100 23.78 3.13 2.73
N SER A 101 23.88 2.27 3.73
CA SER A 101 22.73 1.74 4.49
C SER A 101 21.77 2.84 4.96
N ALA A 102 22.30 3.92 5.55
CA ALA A 102 21.49 5.04 6.03
C ALA A 102 20.67 5.72 4.92
N LEU A 103 21.22 5.89 3.71
CA LEU A 103 20.49 6.47 2.59
C LEU A 103 19.33 5.58 2.17
N TRP A 104 19.59 4.28 2.01
CA TRP A 104 18.57 3.30 1.59
C TRP A 104 17.49 3.11 2.65
N LEU A 105 17.87 3.12 3.93
CA LEU A 105 16.92 3.09 5.03
C LEU A 105 16.08 4.37 5.05
N SER A 106 16.68 5.55 4.84
CA SER A 106 15.91 6.79 4.71
C SER A 106 14.93 6.76 3.53
N LEU A 107 15.35 6.24 2.36
CA LEU A 107 14.46 6.05 1.21
C LEU A 107 13.30 5.09 1.54
N SER A 108 13.57 4.03 2.30
CA SER A 108 12.53 3.13 2.80
C SER A 108 11.53 3.86 3.70
N GLY A 109 12.01 4.70 4.62
CA GLY A 109 11.16 5.49 5.53
C GLY A 109 10.29 6.49 4.77
N VAL A 110 10.86 7.18 3.77
CA VAL A 110 10.11 8.09 2.88
C VAL A 110 9.03 7.32 2.13
N ALA A 111 9.36 6.19 1.52
CA ALA A 111 8.40 5.37 0.79
C ALA A 111 7.27 4.83 1.69
N LEU A 112 7.59 4.40 2.92
CA LEU A 112 6.57 4.00 3.91
C LEU A 112 5.67 5.18 4.33
N GLY A 113 6.24 6.37 4.53
CA GLY A 113 5.45 7.57 4.84
C GLY A 113 4.47 7.92 3.73
N LEU A 114 4.91 7.84 2.47
CA LEU A 114 4.04 8.02 1.29
C LEU A 114 2.98 6.91 1.16
N THR A 115 3.34 5.68 1.52
CA THR A 115 2.41 4.54 1.56
C THR A 115 1.27 4.84 2.53
N ALA A 116 1.60 5.20 3.77
CA ALA A 116 0.63 5.55 4.80
C ALA A 116 -0.22 6.76 4.37
N ALA A 117 0.39 7.83 3.87
CA ALA A 117 -0.34 9.03 3.44
C ALA A 117 -1.32 8.76 2.29
N SER A 118 -1.08 7.71 1.51
CA SER A 118 -1.97 7.31 0.42
C SER A 118 -3.09 6.39 0.90
N LYS A 119 -2.77 5.33 1.66
CA LYS A 119 -3.76 4.42 2.25
C LYS A 119 -3.17 3.65 3.44
N TYR A 120 -3.74 3.87 4.63
CA TYR A 120 -3.21 3.38 5.91
C TYR A 120 -2.98 1.87 5.96
N ILE A 121 -3.85 1.07 5.34
CA ILE A 121 -3.76 -0.40 5.40
C ILE A 121 -2.49 -0.95 4.75
N TYR A 122 -1.92 -0.26 3.74
CA TYR A 122 -0.68 -0.68 3.10
C TYR A 122 0.55 -0.44 3.99
N ALA A 123 0.44 0.39 5.02
CA ALA A 123 1.51 0.61 5.99
C ALA A 123 1.81 -0.63 6.86
N VAL A 124 1.00 -1.70 6.74
CA VAL A 124 1.30 -3.03 7.32
C VAL A 124 2.70 -3.53 6.91
N ILE A 125 3.19 -3.10 5.74
CA ILE A 125 4.55 -3.43 5.30
C ILE A 125 5.64 -2.92 6.26
N GLY A 126 5.38 -1.81 6.96
CA GLY A 126 6.29 -1.29 7.98
C GLY A 126 6.42 -2.25 9.17
N VAL A 127 5.33 -2.95 9.54
CA VAL A 127 5.37 -3.99 10.57
C VAL A 127 6.25 -5.15 10.11
N ALA A 128 6.11 -5.61 8.87
CA ALA A 128 6.94 -6.67 8.31
C ALA A 128 8.43 -6.28 8.31
N ILE A 129 8.76 -5.03 7.93
CA ILE A 129 10.14 -4.51 7.98
C ILE A 129 10.70 -4.54 9.40
N VAL A 130 9.93 -4.07 10.40
CA VAL A 130 10.36 -4.07 11.81
C VAL A 130 10.55 -5.50 12.32
N LEU A 131 9.63 -6.41 12.03
CA LEU A 131 9.74 -7.82 12.43
C LEU A 131 10.96 -8.50 11.80
N HIS A 132 11.19 -8.28 10.50
CA HIS A 132 12.36 -8.79 9.81
C HIS A 132 13.65 -8.21 10.40
N TRP A 133 13.69 -6.91 10.70
CA TRP A 133 14.83 -6.26 11.36
C TRP A 133 15.10 -6.83 12.74
N LEU A 134 14.05 -7.07 13.55
CA LEU A 134 14.19 -7.70 14.87
C LEU A 134 14.76 -9.11 14.75
N TRP A 135 14.32 -9.88 13.75
CA TRP A 135 14.80 -11.24 13.51
C TRP A 135 16.28 -11.28 13.13
N THR A 136 16.69 -10.49 12.14
CA THR A 136 18.08 -10.49 11.64
C THR A 136 19.05 -9.96 12.68
N ASN A 137 18.67 -8.87 13.37
CA ASN A 137 19.52 -8.25 14.38
C ASN A 137 19.64 -9.12 15.65
N GLN A 138 18.66 -9.97 15.97
CA GLN A 138 18.80 -10.97 17.04
C GLN A 138 19.74 -12.13 16.67
N HIS A 139 19.76 -12.55 15.41
CA HIS A 139 20.63 -13.63 14.94
C HIS A 139 22.10 -13.23 14.98
N GLU A 140 22.42 -12.02 14.52
CA GLU A 140 23.78 -11.47 14.59
C GLU A 140 24.26 -11.27 16.04
N ARG A 141 23.35 -10.92 16.95
CA ARG A 141 23.62 -10.80 18.40
C ARG A 141 23.98 -12.12 19.07
N ARG A 142 23.42 -13.25 18.62
CA ARG A 142 23.82 -14.58 19.12
C ARG A 142 25.21 -15.00 18.63
N ALA A 143 25.60 -14.55 17.43
CA ALA A 143 26.91 -14.84 16.84
C ALA A 143 28.04 -13.98 17.42
N SER A 144 27.76 -12.74 17.84
CA SER A 144 28.74 -11.81 18.42
C SER A 144 28.58 -11.66 19.93
N GLN A 145 29.10 -12.61 20.71
CA GLN A 145 29.11 -12.59 22.19
C GLN A 145 29.94 -11.44 22.83
N ALA A 146 30.66 -10.62 22.04
CA ALA A 146 31.65 -9.68 22.55
C ALA A 146 31.22 -8.20 22.65
N ALA A 147 30.03 -7.81 22.19
CA ALA A 147 29.63 -6.39 22.14
C ALA A 147 28.46 -6.06 23.08
N VAL A 148 28.77 -5.92 24.37
CA VAL A 148 27.86 -5.33 25.39
C VAL A 148 27.60 -3.83 25.15
N THR A 149 28.27 -3.22 24.18
CA THR A 149 28.36 -1.77 24.09
C THR A 149 27.22 -1.17 23.28
N ILE A 150 26.12 -0.93 24.01
CA ILE A 150 25.05 0.04 23.76
C ILE A 150 23.89 -0.45 22.88
N TRP A 151 23.03 -1.26 23.49
CA TRP A 151 21.75 -1.71 22.92
C TRP A 151 20.92 -0.59 22.26
N TRP A 152 20.79 0.60 22.88
CA TRP A 152 19.95 1.69 22.36
C TRP A 152 20.47 2.31 21.05
N LYS A 153 21.78 2.26 20.78
CA LYS A 153 22.37 2.73 19.51
C LYS A 153 21.95 1.83 18.34
N GLN A 154 21.67 0.56 18.60
CA GLN A 154 21.16 -0.35 17.56
C GLN A 154 19.72 -0.02 17.17
N TRP A 155 18.94 0.57 18.07
CA TRP A 155 17.56 0.99 17.76
C TRP A 155 17.51 2.35 17.05
N LEU A 156 18.58 3.14 17.10
CA LEU A 156 18.61 4.48 16.52
C LEU A 156 18.26 4.50 15.02
N PRO A 157 18.75 3.57 14.16
CA PRO A 157 18.36 3.54 12.76
C PRO A 157 16.86 3.25 12.56
N ILE A 158 16.28 2.30 13.30
CA ILE A 158 14.85 1.95 13.13
C ILE A 158 13.94 3.03 13.72
N PHE A 159 14.33 3.68 14.82
CA PHE A 159 13.63 4.86 15.34
C PHE A 159 13.74 6.04 14.37
N GLY A 160 14.92 6.31 13.82
CA GLY A 160 15.12 7.36 12.83
C GLY A 160 14.30 7.11 11.56
N TRP A 161 14.25 5.87 11.09
CA TRP A 161 13.38 5.43 10.00
C TRP A 161 11.90 5.64 10.30
N GLY A 162 11.44 5.27 11.50
CA GLY A 162 10.05 5.44 11.93
C GLY A 162 9.65 6.90 12.07
N ILE A 163 10.50 7.73 12.68
CA ILE A 163 10.30 9.18 12.79
C ILE A 163 10.25 9.82 11.40
N LEU A 164 11.20 9.48 10.52
CA LEU A 164 11.20 9.99 9.15
C LEU A 164 9.92 9.59 8.40
N SER A 165 9.47 8.34 8.55
CA SER A 165 8.22 7.88 7.95
C SER A 165 7.01 8.66 8.45
N LEU A 166 6.92 8.92 9.77
CA LEU A 166 5.86 9.74 10.37
C LEU A 166 5.89 11.19 9.88
N VAL A 167 7.08 11.78 9.76
CA VAL A 167 7.24 13.14 9.22
C VAL A 167 6.74 13.19 7.78
N ILE A 168 7.16 12.26 6.94
CA ILE A 168 6.72 12.20 5.54
C ILE A 168 5.22 11.93 5.43
N PHE A 169 4.67 11.07 6.29
CA PHE A 169 3.23 10.82 6.39
C PHE A 169 2.45 12.12 6.63
N ILE A 170 2.81 12.88 7.66
CA ILE A 170 2.13 14.15 8.00
C ILE A 170 2.29 15.18 6.88
N LEU A 171 3.47 15.28 6.28
CA LEU A 171 3.74 16.21 5.18
C LEU A 171 3.01 15.84 3.89
N ALA A 172 2.81 14.56 3.61
CA ALA A 172 2.17 14.10 2.37
C ALA A 172 0.65 13.97 2.50
N ASP A 173 0.11 13.81 3.72
CA ASP A 173 -1.33 13.72 3.97
C ASP A 173 -1.95 15.11 4.22
N ALA A 174 -2.18 15.83 3.13
CA ALA A 174 -2.81 17.16 3.17
C ALA A 174 -4.23 17.15 3.77
N TYR A 175 -4.90 15.99 3.78
CA TYR A 175 -6.19 15.88 4.45
C TYR A 175 -6.05 16.10 5.95
N LEU A 176 -4.93 15.73 6.58
CA LEU A 176 -4.75 15.89 8.02
C LEU A 176 -4.45 17.33 8.45
N TRP A 177 -3.85 18.17 7.61
CA TRP A 177 -3.29 19.47 8.01
C TRP A 177 -4.23 20.39 8.82
N PRO A 178 -5.53 20.54 8.50
CA PRO A 178 -6.40 21.46 9.23
C PRO A 178 -6.68 21.01 10.68
N ASN A 179 -6.69 19.71 10.94
CA ASN A 179 -6.92 19.14 12.27
C ASN A 179 -6.32 17.72 12.33
N PRO A 180 -4.98 17.60 12.50
CA PRO A 180 -4.29 16.33 12.29
C PRO A 180 -4.79 15.21 13.19
N ILE A 181 -4.94 15.52 14.49
CA ILE A 181 -5.37 14.53 15.48
C ILE A 181 -6.85 14.17 15.26
N GLY A 182 -7.72 15.17 15.08
CA GLY A 182 -9.15 14.95 14.93
C GLY A 182 -9.50 14.17 13.65
N ARG A 183 -8.86 14.52 12.53
CA ARG A 183 -9.08 13.85 11.24
C ARG A 183 -8.49 12.44 11.22
N LEU A 184 -7.32 12.23 11.82
CA LEU A 184 -6.76 10.89 11.97
C LEU A 184 -7.68 10.01 12.82
N LYS A 185 -8.14 10.52 13.96
CA LYS A 185 -9.11 9.80 14.82
C LYS A 185 -10.39 9.47 14.06
N ALA A 186 -10.93 10.41 13.30
CA ALA A 186 -12.13 10.21 12.49
C ALA A 186 -11.93 9.12 11.43
N SER A 187 -10.83 9.15 10.69
CA SER A 187 -10.51 8.13 9.68
C SER A 187 -10.33 6.74 10.29
N LEU A 188 -9.67 6.62 11.44
CA LEU A 188 -9.51 5.35 12.14
C LEU A 188 -10.84 4.83 12.69
N ALA A 189 -11.64 5.70 13.31
CA ALA A 189 -12.96 5.34 13.83
C ALA A 189 -13.92 4.92 12.71
N PHE A 190 -13.85 5.56 11.54
CA PHE A 190 -14.69 5.21 10.38
C PHE A 190 -14.48 3.76 9.95
N ASN A 191 -13.25 3.24 9.93
CA ASN A 191 -12.99 1.85 9.53
C ASN A 191 -13.64 0.84 10.48
N VAL A 192 -13.63 1.13 11.79
CA VAL A 192 -14.29 0.30 12.81
C VAL A 192 -15.82 0.41 12.70
N ALA A 193 -16.33 1.63 12.54
CA ALA A 193 -17.77 1.84 12.41
C ALA A 193 -18.33 1.21 11.13
N TYR A 194 -17.59 1.28 10.01
CA TYR A 194 -17.99 0.68 8.75
C TYR A 194 -18.05 -0.85 8.81
N SER A 195 -17.08 -1.51 9.44
CA SER A 195 -17.11 -2.98 9.59
C SER A 195 -18.27 -3.46 10.47
N GLN A 196 -18.82 -2.59 11.31
CA GLN A 196 -19.98 -2.84 12.16
C GLN A 196 -21.31 -2.34 11.54
N SER A 197 -21.30 -1.78 10.33
CA SER A 197 -22.51 -1.25 9.70
C SER A 197 -23.50 -2.35 9.28
N ASP A 198 -24.79 -2.02 9.26
CA ASP A 198 -25.87 -2.94 8.85
C ASP A 198 -25.63 -3.53 7.45
N GLN A 199 -25.01 -2.74 6.55
CA GLN A 199 -24.65 -3.19 5.21
C GLN A 199 -23.61 -4.29 5.22
N VAL A 200 -22.62 -4.24 6.12
CA VAL A 200 -21.61 -5.31 6.23
C VAL A 200 -22.18 -6.52 6.96
N GLN A 201 -22.97 -6.29 8.02
CA GLN A 201 -23.57 -7.36 8.81
C GLN A 201 -24.61 -8.17 8.02
N SER A 202 -25.40 -7.52 7.16
CA SER A 202 -26.45 -8.17 6.36
C SER A 202 -25.94 -9.12 5.28
N VAL A 203 -24.66 -9.06 4.91
CA VAL A 203 -24.06 -9.97 3.93
C VAL A 203 -23.57 -11.27 4.59
N TYR A 204 -23.49 -11.32 5.94
CA TYR A 204 -23.14 -12.52 6.71
C TYR A 204 -21.86 -13.23 6.24
N TYR A 205 -20.84 -12.45 5.83
CA TYR A 205 -19.56 -13.05 5.41
C TYR A 205 -18.88 -13.77 6.58
N PRO A 206 -18.30 -14.96 6.34
CA PRO A 206 -17.54 -15.66 7.36
C PRO A 206 -16.23 -14.94 7.68
N LEU A 207 -15.68 -15.18 8.88
CA LEU A 207 -14.40 -14.59 9.32
C LEU A 207 -13.22 -14.94 8.38
N TRP A 208 -13.30 -16.07 7.68
CA TRP A 208 -12.28 -16.52 6.73
C TRP A 208 -12.45 -15.94 5.32
N GLN A 209 -13.49 -15.14 5.07
CA GLN A 209 -13.73 -14.53 3.75
C GLN A 209 -12.50 -13.78 3.19
N PRO A 210 -11.73 -12.99 3.98
CA PRO A 210 -10.52 -12.35 3.47
C PRO A 210 -9.47 -13.35 2.97
N LEU A 211 -9.37 -14.53 3.60
CA LEU A 211 -8.46 -15.59 3.16
C LEU A 211 -8.95 -16.20 1.85
N ALA A 212 -10.25 -16.47 1.71
CA ALA A 212 -10.80 -16.97 0.45
C ALA A 212 -10.58 -15.99 -0.72
N VAL A 213 -10.65 -14.68 -0.45
CA VAL A 213 -10.35 -13.65 -1.45
C VAL A 213 -8.91 -13.75 -1.98
N LEU A 214 -7.95 -14.17 -1.17
CA LEU A 214 -6.55 -14.35 -1.60
C LEU A 214 -6.37 -15.51 -2.59
N PHE A 215 -7.23 -16.53 -2.54
CA PHE A 215 -7.13 -17.74 -3.37
C PHE A 215 -8.08 -17.76 -4.56
N GLN A 216 -8.77 -16.65 -4.85
CA GLN A 216 -9.66 -16.54 -5.99
C GLN A 216 -9.22 -15.40 -6.91
N SER A 217 -9.58 -15.50 -8.19
CA SER A 217 -9.54 -14.35 -9.09
C SER A 217 -10.73 -13.44 -8.84
N VAL A 218 -10.67 -12.22 -9.38
CA VAL A 218 -11.76 -11.24 -9.29
C VAL A 218 -13.09 -11.88 -9.74
N PRO A 219 -14.09 -12.05 -8.84
CA PRO A 219 -15.34 -12.75 -9.18
C PRO A 219 -16.36 -11.84 -9.89
N TRP A 220 -16.05 -10.55 -10.02
CA TRP A 220 -16.91 -9.53 -10.61
C TRP A 220 -16.40 -9.16 -12.00
N HIS A 221 -17.29 -8.82 -12.94
CA HIS A 221 -16.95 -8.50 -14.34
C HIS A 221 -16.40 -9.70 -15.15
N PRO A 222 -17.22 -10.75 -15.38
CA PRO A 222 -16.82 -11.90 -16.17
C PRO A 222 -16.41 -11.47 -17.59
N GLY A 223 -15.33 -12.06 -18.11
CA GLY A 223 -14.83 -11.80 -19.47
C GLY A 223 -13.93 -10.57 -19.65
N VAL A 224 -13.62 -9.82 -18.58
CA VAL A 224 -12.69 -8.66 -18.65
C VAL A 224 -11.22 -9.10 -18.57
N PHE A 225 -10.91 -10.13 -17.78
CA PHE A 225 -9.55 -10.63 -17.62
C PHE A 225 -9.26 -11.76 -18.61
N VAL A 226 -8.15 -11.66 -19.34
CA VAL A 226 -7.75 -12.67 -20.34
C VAL A 226 -7.25 -13.95 -19.67
N VAL A 227 -6.56 -13.81 -18.54
CA VAL A 227 -6.02 -14.90 -17.72
C VAL A 227 -6.32 -14.62 -16.25
N ALA A 228 -6.54 -15.69 -15.49
CA ALA A 228 -6.98 -15.67 -14.09
C ALA A 228 -6.21 -16.75 -13.33
N PHE A 229 -4.95 -16.46 -13.00
CA PHE A 229 -4.03 -17.39 -12.32
C PHE A 229 -3.80 -17.02 -10.84
N ASP A 230 -4.67 -16.21 -10.24
CA ASP A 230 -4.51 -15.67 -8.89
C ASP A 230 -4.36 -16.79 -7.85
N THR A 231 -5.09 -17.90 -7.97
CA THR A 231 -4.92 -19.07 -7.08
C THR A 231 -3.51 -19.67 -7.19
N LEU A 232 -2.97 -19.80 -8.40
CA LEU A 232 -1.61 -20.30 -8.61
C LEU A 232 -0.59 -19.32 -8.04
N ILE A 233 -0.77 -18.02 -8.27
CA ILE A 233 0.09 -16.96 -7.72
C ILE A 233 0.09 -17.02 -6.18
N ALA A 234 -1.08 -17.19 -5.55
CA ALA A 234 -1.21 -17.31 -4.10
C ALA A 234 -0.50 -18.56 -3.54
N VAL A 235 -0.63 -19.71 -4.21
CA VAL A 235 0.07 -20.95 -3.81
C VAL A 235 1.58 -20.80 -3.95
N LEU A 236 2.07 -20.24 -5.06
CA LEU A 236 3.50 -19.98 -5.24
C LEU A 236 4.02 -19.02 -4.18
N GLY A 237 3.27 -17.95 -3.86
CA GLY A 237 3.63 -17.00 -2.82
C GLY A 237 3.72 -17.60 -1.41
N LEU A 238 3.00 -18.70 -1.13
CA LEU A 238 3.15 -19.44 0.14
C LEU A 238 4.39 -20.33 0.18
N LEU A 239 4.84 -20.84 -0.96
CA LEU A 239 5.94 -21.79 -1.04
C LEU A 239 7.31 -21.10 -1.01
N GLY A 240 7.38 -19.83 -1.41
CA GLY A 240 8.62 -19.06 -1.48
C GLY A 240 9.30 -19.19 -2.83
#